data_AF-A0A6L4Z791-F1
#
_entry.id   AF-A0A6L4Z791-F1
#
_cell.length_a   1.000
_cell.length_b   1.000
_cell.length_c   1.000
_cell.angle_alpha   90.00
_cell.angle_beta   90.00
_cell.angle_gamma   90.00
#
_symmetry.space_group_name_H-M   'P 1'
#
loop_
_entity.id
_entity.type
_entity.pdbx_description
1 polymer ?
#
loop_
_entity_poly.entity_id
_entity_poly.type
_entity_poly.pdbx_seq_one_letter_code
_entity_poly.pdbx_strand_id
1 'polypeptide(L)'
;YAIGSQVGAMLPWSRQQETEADQYGLIYAALAGYNPQEAVAFWQRMASAGGAKPPEFLSTHPSDETRIKKLKQFMPEAMKYYNASK
;
A
#
# COMPACT_ATOMS: atom_id res chain seq x y z
N TYR A 1 -8.68 16.17 26.23
CA TYR A 1 -8.95 16.14 24.78
C TYR A 1 -7.69 15.86 23.95
N ALA A 2 -6.97 14.74 24.12
CA ALA A 2 -5.72 14.57 23.33
C ALA A 2 -5.37 13.17 22.84
N ILE A 3 -5.80 12.09 23.51
CA ILE A 3 -5.40 10.72 23.10
C ILE A 3 -6.43 10.09 22.16
N GLY A 4 -7.73 10.31 22.39
CA GLY A 4 -8.80 9.73 21.56
C GLY A 4 -8.88 10.28 20.13
N SER A 5 -8.52 11.55 19.90
CA SER A 5 -8.56 12.18 18.56
C SER A 5 -7.40 11.76 17.66
N GLN A 6 -6.19 11.60 18.22
CA GLN A 6 -5.02 11.10 17.48
C GLN A 6 -5.23 9.66 17.00
N VAL A 7 -5.73 8.79 17.88
CA VAL A 7 -5.93 7.36 17.55
C VAL A 7 -7.21 7.14 16.74
N GLY A 8 -8.31 7.83 17.06
CA GLY A 8 -9.62 7.57 16.48
C GLY A 8 -9.89 8.24 15.13
N ALA A 9 -9.31 9.42 14.86
CA ALA A 9 -9.58 10.19 13.63
C ALA A 9 -8.35 10.31 12.72
N MET A 10 -7.15 10.54 13.26
CA MET A 10 -5.95 10.69 12.42
C MET A 10 -5.44 9.37 11.85
N LEU A 11 -5.46 8.26 12.62
CA LEU A 11 -4.99 6.96 12.12
C LEU A 11 -5.84 6.38 10.97
N PRO A 12 -7.19 6.47 10.97
CA PRO A 12 -7.98 6.04 9.80
C PRO A 12 -7.69 6.88 8.55
N TRP A 13 -7.59 8.21 8.69
CA TRP A 13 -7.29 9.10 7.55
C TRP A 13 -5.91 8.83 6.96
N SER A 14 -4.89 8.65 7.81
CA SER A 14 -3.54 8.30 7.38
C SER A 14 -3.51 6.96 6.62
N ARG A 15 -4.27 5.95 7.06
CA ARG A 15 -4.35 4.64 6.37
C ARG A 15 -5.03 4.72 5.02
N GLN A 16 -6.05 5.57 4.87
CA GLN A 16 -6.68 5.80 3.58
C GLN A 16 -5.71 6.44 2.59
N GLN A 17 -4.97 7.47 3.03
CA GLN A 17 -3.94 8.12 2.22
C GLN A 17 -2.85 7.14 1.75
N GLU A 18 -2.39 6.24 2.62
CA GLU A 18 -1.42 5.21 2.25
C GLU A 18 -1.99 4.21 1.23
N THR A 19 -3.26 3.84 1.35
CA THR A 19 -3.93 2.94 0.39
C THR A 19 -4.07 3.60 -0.98
N GLU A 20 -4.44 4.88 -1.00
CA GLU A 20 -4.50 5.69 -2.24
C GLU A 20 -3.11 5.85 -2.85
N ALA A 21 -2.08 6.07 -2.02
CA ALA A 21 -0.69 6.15 -2.47
C ALA A 21 -0.22 4.83 -3.11
N ASP A 22 -0.56 3.67 -2.53
CA ASP A 22 -0.25 2.37 -3.11
C ASP A 22 -0.96 2.16 -4.48
N GLN A 23 -2.22 2.59 -4.60
CA GLN A 23 -2.97 2.48 -5.86
C GLN A 23 -2.35 3.34 -6.97
N TYR A 24 -2.17 4.65 -6.71
CA TYR A 24 -1.61 5.56 -7.71
C TYR A 24 -0.14 5.26 -7.98
N GLY A 25 0.62 4.79 -6.99
CA GLY A 25 1.99 4.34 -7.17
C GLY A 25 2.10 3.20 -8.20
N LEU A 26 1.20 2.22 -8.15
CA LEU A 26 1.15 1.15 -9.17
C LEU A 26 0.84 1.69 -10.57
N ILE A 27 -0.09 2.64 -10.67
CA ILE A 27 -0.47 3.25 -11.96
C ILE A 27 0.69 4.08 -12.52
N TYR A 28 1.38 4.86 -11.69
CA TYR A 28 2.53 5.65 -12.15
C TYR A 28 3.71 4.77 -12.55
N ALA A 29 3.97 3.69 -11.81
CA ALA A 29 4.97 2.69 -12.21
C ALA A 29 4.63 2.09 -13.58
N ALA A 30 3.35 1.70 -13.78
CA ALA A 30 2.85 1.18 -15.03
C ALA A 30 3.05 2.17 -16.19
N LEU A 31 2.62 3.42 -16.02
CA LEU A 31 2.76 4.50 -17.01
C LEU A 31 4.21 4.82 -17.35
N ALA A 32 5.12 4.66 -16.39
CA ALA A 32 6.56 4.82 -16.59
C ALA A 32 7.23 3.58 -17.24
N GLY A 33 6.47 2.54 -17.58
CA GLY A 33 6.98 1.33 -18.23
C GLY A 33 7.59 0.31 -17.26
N TYR A 34 7.44 0.48 -15.94
CA TYR A 34 7.83 -0.52 -14.95
C TYR A 34 6.71 -1.54 -14.76
N ASN A 35 7.07 -2.83 -14.66
CA ASN A 35 6.10 -3.90 -14.41
C ASN A 35 5.47 -3.76 -13.00
N PRO A 36 4.17 -3.44 -12.88
CA PRO A 36 3.53 -3.23 -11.58
C PRO A 36 3.50 -4.48 -10.70
N GLN A 37 3.60 -5.67 -11.30
CA GLN A 37 3.58 -6.95 -10.58
C GLN A 37 4.76 -7.10 -9.60
N GLU A 38 5.88 -6.42 -9.88
CA GLU A 38 7.07 -6.45 -9.01
C GLU A 38 6.82 -5.82 -7.64
N ALA A 39 5.80 -4.95 -7.51
CA ALA A 39 5.44 -4.34 -6.24
C ALA A 39 5.01 -5.39 -5.19
N VAL A 40 4.33 -6.46 -5.61
CA VAL A 40 3.91 -7.53 -4.68
C VAL A 40 5.14 -8.26 -4.13
N ALA A 41 6.09 -8.61 -4.99
CA ALA A 41 7.32 -9.28 -4.59
C ALA A 41 8.19 -8.39 -3.68
N PHE A 42 8.25 -7.08 -3.98
CA PHE A 42 8.91 -6.10 -3.13
C PHE A 42 8.30 -6.08 -1.71
N TRP A 43 6.98 -5.99 -1.60
CA TRP A 43 6.31 -5.93 -0.31
C TRP A 43 6.34 -7.25 0.47
N GLN A 44 6.38 -8.39 -0.22
CA GLN A 44 6.66 -9.68 0.41
C GLN A 44 8.04 -9.72 1.06
N ARG A 45 9.08 -9.22 0.36
CA ARG A 45 10.43 -9.11 0.93
C ARG A 45 10.48 -8.16 2.12
N MET A 46 9.80 -7.02 2.03
CA MET A 46 9.65 -6.06 3.15
C MET A 46 8.97 -6.72 4.36
N ALA A 47 7.94 -7.52 4.14
CA ALA A 47 7.25 -8.25 5.20
C ALA A 47 8.16 -9.27 5.89
N SER A 48 8.95 -10.02 5.12
CA SER A 48 9.91 -10.99 5.65
C SER A 48 11.11 -10.35 6.34
N ALA A 49 11.49 -9.13 5.98
CA ALA A 49 12.59 -8.39 6.60
C ALA A 49 12.19 -7.66 7.90
N GLY A 50 10.88 -7.52 8.17
CA GLY A 50 10.37 -6.83 9.36
C GLY A 50 10.49 -7.66 10.64
N GLY A 51 10.82 -7.00 11.76
CA GLY A 51 10.69 -7.57 13.11
C GLY A 51 9.25 -7.50 13.64
N ALA A 52 9.05 -7.73 14.95
CA ALA A 52 7.74 -7.62 15.59
C ALA A 52 7.15 -6.20 15.39
N LYS A 53 6.04 -6.11 14.66
CA LYS A 53 5.34 -4.85 14.40
C LYS A 53 4.22 -4.64 15.42
N PRO A 54 4.00 -3.41 15.93
CA PRO A 54 2.83 -3.12 16.74
C PRO A 54 1.55 -3.45 15.96
N PRO A 55 0.45 -3.83 16.64
CA PRO A 55 -0.82 -4.08 15.99
C PRO A 55 -1.22 -2.96 15.04
N GLU A 56 -1.81 -3.30 13.89
CA GLU A 56 -2.16 -2.35 12.82
C GLU A 56 -3.10 -1.23 13.30
N PHE A 57 -3.93 -1.47 14.33
CA PHE A 57 -4.80 -0.46 14.91
C PHE A 57 -4.06 0.63 15.72
N LEU A 58 -2.79 0.38 16.10
CA LEU A 58 -1.90 1.32 16.78
C LEU A 58 -0.88 1.96 15.83
N SER A 59 -0.88 1.57 14.55
CA SER A 59 0.11 2.00 13.56
C SER A 59 -0.47 3.07 12.63
N THR A 60 0.35 4.04 12.24
CA THR A 60 0.00 5.04 11.20
C THR A 60 0.05 4.44 9.80
N HIS A 61 0.81 3.36 9.61
CA HIS A 61 0.92 2.63 8.34
C HIS A 61 0.20 1.27 8.44
N PRO A 62 -0.46 0.82 7.35
CA PRO A 62 -1.06 -0.52 7.30
C PRO A 62 0.02 -1.61 7.42
N SER A 63 -0.41 -2.80 7.86
CA SER A 63 0.47 -3.96 7.91
C SER A 63 0.90 -4.36 6.50
N ASP A 64 2.06 -5.03 6.38
CA ASP A 64 2.55 -5.44 5.06
C ASP A 64 1.57 -6.41 4.38
N GLU A 65 0.88 -7.25 5.16
CA GLU A 65 -0.14 -8.17 4.64
C GLU A 65 -1.36 -7.44 4.06
N THR A 66 -1.90 -6.45 4.79
CA THR A 66 -2.99 -5.59 4.30
C THR A 66 -2.56 -4.89 3.01
N ARG A 67 -1.35 -4.35 2.97
CA ARG A 67 -0.81 -3.69 1.78
C ARG A 67 -0.68 -4.66 0.60
N ILE A 68 -0.11 -5.84 0.79
CA ILE A 68 0.01 -6.87 -0.27
C ILE A 68 -1.37 -7.24 -0.83
N LYS A 69 -2.38 -7.39 0.04
CA LYS A 69 -3.75 -7.65 -0.39
C LYS A 69 -4.31 -6.52 -1.25
N LYS A 70 -4.11 -5.26 -0.85
CA LYS A 70 -4.54 -4.07 -1.62
C LYS A 70 -3.84 -3.98 -2.97
N LEU A 71 -2.52 -4.17 -3.01
CA LEU A 71 -1.75 -4.17 -4.26
C LEU A 71 -2.28 -5.22 -5.25
N LYS A 72 -2.62 -6.43 -4.77
CA LYS A 72 -3.24 -7.47 -5.60
C LYS A 72 -4.63 -7.05 -6.12
N GLN A 73 -5.40 -6.30 -5.33
CA GLN A 73 -6.72 -5.78 -5.75
C GLN A 73 -6.59 -4.69 -6.82
N PHE A 74 -5.59 -3.83 -6.73
CA PHE A 74 -5.34 -2.74 -7.70
C PHE A 74 -4.58 -3.20 -8.95
N MET A 75 -3.94 -4.38 -8.90
CA MET A 75 -3.15 -4.92 -10.00
C MET A 75 -3.89 -4.93 -11.36
N PRO A 76 -5.17 -5.35 -11.46
CA PRO A 76 -5.87 -5.36 -12.75
C PRO A 76 -6.01 -3.96 -13.37
N GLU A 77 -6.11 -2.92 -12.55
CA GLU A 77 -6.16 -1.53 -13.02
C GLU A 77 -4.79 -1.08 -13.53
N ALA A 78 -3.73 -1.27 -12.72
CA ALA A 78 -2.38 -0.90 -13.11
C ALA A 78 -1.91 -1.61 -14.39
N MET A 79 -2.28 -2.88 -14.57
CA MET A 79 -1.94 -3.66 -15.76
C MET A 79 -2.59 -3.11 -17.04
N LYS A 80 -3.74 -2.41 -16.96
CA LYS A 80 -4.33 -1.74 -18.14
C LYS A 80 -3.39 -0.65 -18.66
N TYR A 81 -2.81 0.14 -17.75
CA TYR A 81 -1.87 1.19 -18.10
C TYR A 81 -0.54 0.62 -18.61
N TYR A 82 0.00 -0.42 -17.95
CA TYR A 82 1.27 -1.04 -18.35
C TYR A 82 1.19 -1.67 -19.74
N ASN A 83 0.07 -2.33 -20.07
CA ASN A 83 -0.13 -2.93 -21.37
C ASN A 83 -0.37 -1.88 -22.48
N ALA A 84 -0.90 -0.70 -22.14
CA ALA A 84 -1.10 0.39 -23.08
C ALA A 84 0.17 1.23 -23.32
N SER A 85 1.12 1.21 -22.37
CA SER A 85 2.42 1.88 -22.49
C SER A 85 3.52 1.02 -23.14
N LYS A 86 3.25 -0.27 -23.37
CA LYS A 86 4.11 -1.17 -24.15
C LYS A 86 3.90 -0.98 -25.64
#